data_AF-A0A9P6J330-F1
#
_entry.id   AF-A0A9P6J330-F1
#
_cell.length_a   1.000
_cell.length_b   1.000
_cell.length_c   1.000
_cell.angle_alpha   90.00
_cell.angle_beta   90.00
_cell.angle_gamma   90.00
#
_symmetry.space_group_name_H-M   'P 1'
#
loop_
_entity.id
_entity.type
_entity.pdbx_description
1 polymer ?
#
loop_
_entity_poly.entity_id
_entity_poly.type
_entity_poly.pdbx_seq_one_letter_code
_entity_poly.pdbx_strand_id
1 'polypeptide(L)'
;MLPCLPPRPWTQPLQFFKAITGFLLPSMVYRKNPRERDSVQGLKVYARDESAYFLLQSTKPQTLGHALQDSPVGLLSWLGEKYLGWADLDPTNPETWPFTKTELLTQIMIYHSTRTITSSTRIYYETYHNRDVDWLLKRPVPQSVPVGVGVWKKELFMVPKAWADDWMNIISWHEFPKGGHFAAFERPVEFEKEITDFFTKEDVLDLFTARRRGLKI
;
A
#
# COMPACT_ATOMS: atom_id res chain seq x y z
N MET A 1 0.24 1.82 -1.33
CA MET A 1 1.34 1.95 -2.31
C MET A 1 1.80 3.41 -2.35
N LEU A 2 3.09 3.68 -2.22
CA LEU A 2 3.62 5.05 -2.37
C LEU A 2 3.56 5.45 -3.85
N PRO A 3 3.00 6.62 -4.21
CA PRO A 3 2.93 7.08 -5.60
C PRO A 3 4.28 7.66 -6.04
N CYS A 4 5.32 6.82 -6.09
CA CYS A 4 6.64 7.22 -6.60
C CYS A 4 6.88 6.55 -7.96
N LEU A 5 7.23 7.36 -8.95
CA LEU A 5 7.62 6.84 -10.26
C LEU A 5 8.98 6.15 -10.20
N PRO A 6 9.24 5.19 -11.11
CA PRO A 6 10.59 4.71 -11.31
C PRO A 6 11.54 5.88 -11.65
N PRO A 7 12.81 5.81 -11.23
CA PRO A 7 13.82 6.81 -11.52
C PRO A 7 13.94 7.05 -13.03
N ARG A 8 14.24 8.27 -13.47
CA ARG A 8 14.35 8.61 -14.91
C ARG A 8 15.80 8.53 -15.39
N PRO A 9 16.07 8.08 -16.64
CA PRO A 9 17.44 7.94 -17.13
C PRO A 9 18.20 9.27 -17.22
N TRP A 10 17.50 10.37 -17.47
CA TRP A 10 18.11 11.70 -17.67
C TRP A 10 18.26 12.52 -16.38
N THR A 11 17.51 12.22 -15.31
CA THR A 11 17.66 12.91 -14.01
C THR A 11 18.35 12.05 -12.96
N GLN A 12 18.21 10.72 -13.05
CA GLN A 12 18.71 9.75 -12.06
C GLN A 12 19.30 8.52 -12.77
N PRO A 13 20.32 8.67 -13.63
CA PRO A 13 20.83 7.58 -14.48
C PRO A 13 21.24 6.35 -13.66
N LEU A 14 21.93 6.53 -12.54
CA LEU A 14 22.37 5.42 -11.69
C LEU A 14 21.19 4.66 -11.07
N GLN A 15 20.18 5.36 -10.55
CA GLN A 15 19.00 4.72 -9.98
C GLN A 15 18.14 4.06 -11.07
N PHE A 16 18.08 4.65 -12.27
CA PHE A 16 17.40 4.05 -13.43
C PHE A 16 18.03 2.72 -13.83
N PHE A 17 19.36 2.67 -13.97
CA PHE A 17 20.05 1.41 -14.27
C PHE A 17 19.91 0.40 -13.12
N LYS A 18 20.01 0.85 -11.86
CA LYS A 18 19.77 -0.01 -10.69
C LYS A 18 18.33 -0.56 -10.67
N ALA A 19 17.35 0.23 -11.08
CA ALA A 19 15.95 -0.17 -11.15
C ALA A 19 15.71 -1.25 -12.21
N ILE A 20 16.20 -1.03 -13.43
CA ILE A 20 16.07 -2.01 -14.53
C ILE A 20 16.81 -3.30 -14.18
N THR A 21 18.07 -3.18 -13.77
CA THR A 21 18.88 -4.36 -13.41
C THR A 21 18.31 -5.07 -12.19
N GLY A 22 17.77 -4.34 -11.21
CA GLY A 22 17.12 -4.91 -10.04
C GLY A 22 15.81 -5.61 -10.34
N PHE A 23 15.07 -5.18 -11.37
CA PHE A 23 13.88 -5.89 -11.83
C PHE A 23 14.22 -7.19 -12.56
N LEU A 24 15.27 -7.18 -13.40
CA LEU A 24 15.71 -8.32 -14.20
C LEU A 24 16.51 -9.35 -13.38
N LEU A 25 17.43 -8.88 -12.53
CA LEU A 25 18.38 -9.66 -11.72
C LEU A 25 18.31 -9.27 -10.24
N PRO A 26 17.15 -9.41 -9.57
CA PRO A 26 16.94 -8.94 -8.20
C PRO A 26 17.90 -9.55 -7.18
N SER A 27 18.28 -10.82 -7.37
CA SER A 27 19.22 -11.53 -6.49
C SER A 27 20.65 -10.97 -6.55
N MET A 28 21.04 -10.36 -7.68
CA MET A 28 22.36 -9.75 -7.85
C MET A 28 22.38 -8.33 -7.27
N VAL A 29 21.37 -7.52 -7.61
CA VAL A 29 21.33 -6.09 -7.27
C VAL A 29 20.95 -5.85 -5.81
N TYR A 30 19.99 -6.62 -5.29
CA TYR A 30 19.48 -6.49 -3.93
C TYR A 30 20.03 -7.57 -2.99
N ARG A 31 21.18 -8.17 -3.31
CA ARG A 31 21.81 -9.23 -2.48
C ARG A 31 21.96 -8.82 -1.01
N LYS A 32 22.33 -7.57 -0.76
CA LYS A 32 22.52 -7.01 0.60
C LYS A 32 21.24 -6.39 1.19
N ASN A 33 20.15 -6.33 0.43
CA ASN A 33 18.87 -5.77 0.86
C ASN A 33 17.73 -6.77 0.55
N PRO A 34 17.52 -7.78 1.42
CA PRO A 34 16.52 -8.81 1.17
C PRO A 34 15.09 -8.23 1.06
N ARG A 35 14.76 -7.12 1.73
CA ARG A 35 13.43 -6.51 1.63
C ARG A 35 13.14 -5.93 0.26
N GLU A 36 14.09 -5.20 -0.33
CA GLU A 36 13.93 -4.67 -1.71
C GLU A 36 13.80 -5.82 -2.72
N ARG A 37 14.59 -6.89 -2.54
CA ARG A 37 14.50 -8.10 -3.36
C ARG A 37 13.11 -8.75 -3.27
N ASP A 38 12.63 -8.96 -2.05
CA ASP A 38 11.36 -9.62 -1.76
C ASP A 38 10.19 -8.76 -2.25
N SER A 39 10.32 -7.42 -2.21
CA SER A 39 9.35 -6.48 -2.76
C SER A 39 9.22 -6.56 -4.29
N VAL A 40 10.35 -6.67 -5.01
CA VAL A 40 10.32 -6.88 -6.47
C VAL A 40 9.69 -8.22 -6.83
N GLN A 41 9.97 -9.26 -6.04
CA GLN A 41 9.32 -10.55 -6.23
C GLN A 41 7.81 -10.48 -5.94
N GLY A 42 7.42 -9.80 -4.86
CA GLY A 42 6.03 -9.53 -4.51
C GLY A 42 5.28 -8.80 -5.62
N LEU A 43 5.89 -7.79 -6.25
CA LEU A 43 5.31 -7.08 -7.39
C LEU A 43 5.07 -8.01 -8.59
N LYS A 44 5.99 -8.94 -8.88
CA LYS A 44 5.81 -9.92 -9.98
C LYS A 44 4.68 -10.89 -9.69
N VAL A 45 4.62 -11.42 -8.46
CA VAL A 45 3.53 -12.31 -8.02
C VAL A 45 2.21 -11.58 -8.08
N TYR A 46 2.15 -10.35 -7.54
CA TYR A 46 0.94 -9.54 -7.56
C TYR A 46 0.44 -9.28 -8.99
N ALA A 47 1.35 -8.87 -9.89
CA ALA A 47 1.00 -8.59 -11.28
C ALA A 47 0.43 -9.82 -11.99
N ARG A 48 1.00 -11.01 -11.74
CA ARG A 48 0.60 -12.26 -12.38
C ARG A 48 -0.68 -12.87 -11.77
N ASP A 49 -0.75 -12.92 -10.44
CA ASP A 49 -1.70 -13.77 -9.72
C ASP A 49 -2.79 -12.98 -8.98
N GLU A 50 -2.50 -11.76 -8.52
CA GLU A 50 -3.42 -11.00 -7.65
C GLU A 50 -4.11 -9.82 -8.33
N SER A 51 -3.64 -9.35 -9.49
CA SER A 51 -4.08 -8.09 -10.10
C SER A 51 -5.43 -8.16 -10.83
N ALA A 52 -6.02 -9.35 -11.00
CA ALA A 52 -7.25 -9.53 -11.76
C ALA A 52 -8.45 -8.77 -11.16
N TYR A 53 -8.53 -8.70 -9.82
CA TYR A 53 -9.59 -7.94 -9.15
C TYR A 53 -9.52 -6.45 -9.54
N PHE A 54 -8.31 -5.89 -9.60
CA PHE A 54 -8.05 -4.49 -9.91
C PHE A 54 -8.52 -4.19 -11.34
N LEU A 55 -8.17 -5.04 -12.31
CA LEU A 55 -8.56 -4.84 -13.71
C LEU A 55 -10.09 -4.93 -13.90
N LEU A 56 -10.75 -5.88 -13.23
CA LEU A 56 -12.20 -6.03 -13.32
C LEU A 56 -12.93 -4.83 -12.71
N GLN A 57 -12.50 -4.37 -11.52
CA GLN A 57 -13.06 -3.17 -10.88
C GLN A 57 -12.74 -1.90 -11.66
N SER A 58 -11.57 -1.84 -12.30
CA SER A 58 -11.18 -0.71 -13.13
C SER A 58 -11.99 -0.60 -14.41
N THR A 59 -12.53 -1.69 -14.95
CA THR A 59 -13.13 -1.69 -16.30
C THR A 59 -14.64 -1.93 -16.31
N LYS A 60 -15.17 -2.70 -15.35
CA LYS A 60 -16.58 -3.12 -15.27
C LYS A 60 -17.10 -3.13 -13.81
N PRO A 61 -16.92 -2.05 -13.03
CA PRO A 61 -17.27 -2.02 -11.61
C PRO A 61 -18.78 -2.25 -11.37
N GLN A 62 -19.65 -1.70 -12.21
CA GLN A 62 -21.10 -1.82 -12.07
C GLN A 62 -21.57 -3.26 -12.27
N THR A 63 -21.05 -3.95 -13.30
CA THR A 63 -21.37 -5.36 -13.59
C THR A 63 -20.94 -6.28 -12.47
N LEU A 64 -19.69 -6.14 -12.00
CA LEU A 64 -19.18 -6.89 -10.85
C LEU A 64 -20.01 -6.60 -9.59
N GLY A 65 -20.29 -5.33 -9.34
CA GLY A 65 -21.05 -4.86 -8.19
C GLY A 65 -22.44 -5.49 -8.10
N HIS A 66 -23.17 -5.60 -9.22
CA HIS A 66 -24.46 -6.29 -9.25
C HIS A 66 -24.35 -7.76 -8.84
N ALA A 67 -23.37 -8.49 -9.37
CA ALA A 67 -23.18 -9.92 -9.05
C ALA A 67 -22.81 -10.13 -7.56
N LEU A 68 -21.91 -9.29 -7.02
CA LEU A 68 -21.49 -9.40 -5.61
C LEU A 68 -22.59 -8.95 -4.64
N GLN A 69 -23.43 -7.99 -5.04
CA GLN A 69 -24.50 -7.48 -4.19
C GLN A 69 -25.64 -8.49 -4.01
N ASP A 70 -25.88 -9.32 -5.03
CA ASP A 70 -26.97 -10.32 -5.06
C ASP A 70 -26.61 -11.62 -4.32
N SER A 71 -25.32 -11.85 -4.02
CA SER A 71 -24.86 -13.06 -3.34
C SER A 71 -23.96 -12.74 -2.13
N PRO A 72 -24.43 -12.92 -0.89
CA PRO A 72 -23.58 -12.74 0.30
C PRO A 72 -22.41 -13.71 0.32
N VAL A 73 -22.57 -14.92 -0.25
CA VAL A 73 -21.47 -15.90 -0.39
C VAL A 73 -20.46 -15.40 -1.41
N GLY A 74 -20.91 -14.87 -2.56
CA GLY A 74 -20.03 -14.27 -3.57
C GLY A 74 -19.25 -13.09 -3.02
N LEU A 75 -19.90 -12.21 -2.25
CA LEU A 75 -19.25 -11.09 -1.56
C LEU A 75 -18.20 -11.58 -0.54
N LEU A 76 -18.55 -12.58 0.27
CA LEU A 76 -17.64 -13.19 1.24
C LEU A 76 -16.42 -13.80 0.56
N SER A 77 -16.60 -14.53 -0.53
CA SER A 77 -15.48 -15.10 -1.29
C SER A 77 -14.59 -14.01 -1.88
N TRP A 78 -15.18 -12.99 -2.51
CA TRP A 78 -14.45 -11.92 -3.18
C TRP A 78 -13.59 -11.09 -2.23
N LEU A 79 -14.14 -10.72 -1.06
CA LEU A 79 -13.41 -9.96 -0.05
C LEU A 79 -12.51 -10.86 0.81
N GLY A 80 -13.01 -12.04 1.18
CA GLY A 80 -12.31 -13.00 2.04
C GLY A 80 -11.01 -13.52 1.44
N GLU A 81 -10.97 -13.72 0.12
CA GLU A 81 -9.72 -14.03 -0.60
C GLU A 81 -8.64 -12.98 -0.33
N LYS A 82 -8.99 -11.69 -0.26
CA LYS A 82 -8.01 -10.61 -0.06
C LYS A 82 -7.50 -10.58 1.37
N TYR A 83 -8.35 -10.84 2.35
CA TYR A 83 -7.88 -11.06 3.71
C TYR A 83 -6.90 -12.26 3.76
N LEU A 84 -7.22 -13.36 3.08
CA LEU A 84 -6.40 -14.58 3.10
C LEU A 84 -5.03 -14.37 2.44
N GLY A 85 -5.00 -13.68 1.29
CA GLY A 85 -3.80 -13.47 0.50
C GLY A 85 -2.93 -12.30 0.98
N TRP A 86 -3.53 -11.26 1.59
CA TRP A 86 -2.82 -10.00 1.84
C TRP A 86 -2.44 -9.76 3.31
N ALA A 87 -2.96 -10.58 4.23
CA ALA A 87 -2.54 -10.54 5.64
C ALA A 87 -1.24 -11.31 5.88
N ASP A 88 -0.59 -11.09 7.03
CA ASP A 88 0.58 -11.88 7.47
C ASP A 88 0.17 -13.26 8.00
N LEU A 89 -0.40 -14.08 7.11
CA LEU A 89 -0.72 -15.49 7.32
C LEU A 89 0.44 -16.37 6.86
N ASP A 90 0.84 -17.32 7.71
CA ASP A 90 1.66 -18.45 7.31
C ASP A 90 0.77 -19.56 6.74
N PRO A 91 0.86 -19.88 5.43
CA PRO A 91 0.04 -20.93 4.82
C PRO A 91 0.35 -22.33 5.37
N THR A 92 1.51 -22.51 6.01
CA THR A 92 1.90 -23.78 6.66
C THR A 92 1.40 -23.88 8.10
N ASN A 93 0.97 -22.76 8.69
CA ASN A 93 0.40 -22.71 10.03
C ASN A 93 -0.84 -21.80 10.07
N PRO A 94 -2.04 -22.33 9.77
CA PRO A 94 -3.29 -21.58 9.77
C PRO A 94 -3.63 -20.90 11.10
N GLU A 95 -3.05 -21.33 12.22
CA GLU A 95 -3.24 -20.68 13.53
C GLU A 95 -2.58 -19.30 13.61
N THR A 96 -1.68 -18.97 12.67
CA THR A 96 -1.08 -17.63 12.56
C THR A 96 -2.02 -16.59 11.98
N TRP A 97 -3.23 -16.98 11.58
CA TRP A 97 -4.24 -16.09 11.03
C TRP A 97 -4.53 -14.91 11.99
N PRO A 98 -4.35 -13.65 11.55
CA PRO A 98 -4.37 -12.50 12.47
C PRO A 98 -5.78 -12.02 12.84
N PHE A 99 -6.83 -12.63 12.30
CA PHE A 99 -8.22 -12.19 12.52
C PHE A 99 -9.08 -13.31 13.11
N THR A 100 -10.00 -12.97 13.99
CA THR A 100 -11.09 -13.88 14.36
C THR A 100 -12.09 -14.02 13.20
N LYS A 101 -12.87 -15.10 13.21
CA LYS A 101 -13.98 -15.27 12.24
C LYS A 101 -14.99 -14.13 12.34
N THR A 102 -15.28 -13.67 13.55
CA THR A 102 -16.21 -12.57 13.80
C THR A 102 -15.69 -11.25 13.23
N GLU A 103 -14.41 -10.96 13.38
CA GLU A 103 -13.76 -9.78 12.79
C GLU A 103 -13.87 -9.77 11.27
N LEU A 104 -13.52 -10.88 10.61
CA LEU A 104 -13.63 -11.00 9.16
C LEU A 104 -15.08 -10.85 8.68
N LEU A 105 -16.02 -11.55 9.32
CA LEU A 105 -17.44 -11.45 8.99
C LEU A 105 -17.98 -10.04 9.23
N THR A 106 -17.51 -9.34 10.27
CA THR A 106 -17.93 -7.96 10.54
C THR A 106 -17.54 -7.05 9.39
N GLN A 107 -16.31 -7.14 8.88
CA GLN A 107 -15.88 -6.36 7.72
C GLN A 107 -16.76 -6.62 6.50
N ILE A 108 -17.07 -7.89 6.23
CA ILE A 108 -17.91 -8.27 5.08
C ILE A 108 -19.36 -7.82 5.28
N MET A 109 -19.88 -7.91 6.50
CA MET A 109 -21.24 -7.49 6.84
C MET A 109 -21.42 -5.97 6.77
N ILE A 110 -20.36 -5.18 6.96
CA ILE A 110 -20.41 -3.73 6.69
C ILE A 110 -20.71 -3.51 5.21
N TYR A 111 -20.00 -4.17 4.29
CA TYR A 111 -20.26 -4.06 2.84
C TYR A 111 -21.66 -4.56 2.46
N HIS A 112 -22.06 -5.71 3.02
CA HIS A 112 -23.35 -6.33 2.74
C HIS A 112 -24.52 -5.46 3.19
N SER A 113 -24.53 -5.07 4.48
CA SER A 113 -25.64 -4.32 5.09
C SER A 113 -25.79 -2.92 4.53
N THR A 114 -24.67 -2.26 4.19
CA THR A 114 -24.69 -0.92 3.60
C THR A 114 -24.83 -0.91 2.08
N ARG A 115 -24.76 -2.09 1.44
CA ARG A 115 -24.80 -2.26 -0.02
C ARG A 115 -23.73 -1.46 -0.76
N THR A 116 -22.51 -1.44 -0.21
CA THR A 116 -21.42 -0.57 -0.66
C THR A 116 -20.36 -1.27 -1.52
N ILE A 117 -20.54 -2.55 -1.87
CA ILE A 117 -19.57 -3.22 -2.76
C ILE A 117 -19.50 -2.54 -4.13
N THR A 118 -20.63 -2.09 -4.69
CA THR A 118 -20.60 -1.41 -5.99
C THR A 118 -19.94 -0.04 -5.89
N SER A 119 -20.28 0.77 -4.87
CA SER A 119 -19.73 2.12 -4.73
C SER A 119 -18.25 2.12 -4.39
N SER A 120 -17.79 1.19 -3.52
CA SER A 120 -16.38 1.07 -3.14
C SER A 120 -15.45 0.72 -4.31
N THR A 121 -15.94 -0.01 -5.32
CA THR A 121 -15.14 -0.36 -6.51
C THR A 121 -14.99 0.77 -7.53
N ARG A 122 -15.78 1.85 -7.44
CA ARG A 122 -15.73 2.95 -8.42
C ARG A 122 -14.40 3.68 -8.43
N ILE A 123 -13.72 3.76 -7.29
CA ILE A 123 -12.40 4.41 -7.21
C ILE A 123 -11.40 3.81 -8.19
N TYR A 124 -11.47 2.50 -8.45
CA TYR A 124 -10.59 1.84 -9.42
C TYR A 124 -10.88 2.30 -10.85
N TYR A 125 -12.16 2.36 -11.23
CA TYR A 125 -12.56 2.86 -12.54
C TYR A 125 -12.14 4.30 -12.76
N GLU A 126 -12.41 5.16 -11.78
CA GLU A 126 -12.03 6.58 -11.84
C GLU A 126 -10.51 6.74 -11.92
N THR A 127 -9.75 6.04 -11.08
CA THR A 127 -8.28 6.13 -11.07
C THR A 127 -7.68 5.61 -12.38
N TYR A 128 -8.24 4.55 -12.96
CA TYR A 128 -7.73 3.95 -14.19
C TYR A 128 -8.04 4.78 -15.44
N HIS A 129 -9.20 5.45 -15.48
CA HIS A 129 -9.65 6.20 -16.66
C HIS A 129 -9.36 7.70 -16.59
N ASN A 130 -9.14 8.24 -15.40
CA ASN A 130 -8.89 9.66 -15.23
C ASN A 130 -7.43 9.99 -15.57
N ARG A 131 -7.19 10.73 -16.66
CA ARG A 131 -5.85 11.21 -17.02
C ARG A 131 -5.34 12.30 -16.08
N ASP A 132 -6.20 12.91 -15.28
CA ASP A 132 -5.81 13.96 -14.35
C ASP A 132 -5.19 13.40 -13.07
N VAL A 133 -5.50 12.16 -12.64
CA VAL A 133 -4.79 11.53 -11.50
C VAL A 133 -3.32 11.27 -11.80
N ASP A 134 -2.88 11.46 -13.04
CA ASP A 134 -1.46 11.54 -13.39
C ASP A 134 -0.70 12.53 -12.51
N TRP A 135 -1.32 13.59 -11.94
CA TRP A 135 -0.60 14.52 -11.07
C TRP A 135 0.01 13.84 -9.85
N LEU A 136 -0.63 12.79 -9.30
CA LEU A 136 -0.12 12.00 -8.16
C LEU A 136 1.19 11.30 -8.53
N LEU A 137 1.33 10.90 -9.78
CA LEU A 137 2.51 10.25 -10.32
C LEU A 137 3.47 11.23 -11.02
N LYS A 138 3.04 12.45 -11.36
CA LYS A 138 3.87 13.41 -12.12
C LYS A 138 4.63 14.40 -11.25
N ARG A 139 4.22 14.59 -9.99
CA ARG A 139 4.85 15.57 -9.10
C ARG A 139 5.30 14.93 -7.79
N PRO A 140 6.56 15.14 -7.36
CA PRO A 140 7.00 14.75 -6.03
C PRO A 140 6.18 15.48 -4.96
N VAL A 141 6.09 14.86 -3.78
CA VAL A 141 5.52 15.53 -2.61
C VAL A 141 6.40 16.75 -2.29
N PRO A 142 5.81 17.93 -2.01
CA PRO A 142 6.60 19.10 -1.65
C PRO A 142 7.55 18.79 -0.50
N GLN A 143 8.81 19.21 -0.61
CA GLN A 143 9.85 18.91 0.38
C GLN A 143 9.55 19.51 1.77
N SER A 144 8.68 20.52 1.84
CA SER A 144 8.18 21.09 3.09
C SER A 144 7.19 20.18 3.84
N VAL A 145 6.74 19.08 3.24
CA VAL A 145 5.81 18.14 3.86
C VAL A 145 6.59 16.94 4.39
N PRO A 146 6.72 16.76 5.71
CA PRO A 146 7.39 15.60 6.28
C PRO A 146 6.56 14.35 6.05
N VAL A 147 7.24 13.24 5.74
CA VAL A 147 6.61 11.95 5.48
C VAL A 147 7.19 10.89 6.40
N GLY A 148 6.31 10.09 7.00
CA GLY A 148 6.64 8.87 7.71
C GLY A 148 6.20 7.64 6.91
N VAL A 149 7.04 6.60 6.88
CA VAL A 149 6.76 5.36 6.15
C VAL A 149 6.96 4.16 7.07
N GLY A 150 5.87 3.41 7.30
CA GLY A 150 5.89 2.10 7.94
C GLY A 150 5.87 0.98 6.89
N VAL A 151 6.88 0.11 6.91
CA VAL A 151 7.06 -1.00 5.98
C VAL A 151 6.76 -2.31 6.67
N TRP A 152 5.62 -2.91 6.33
CA TRP A 152 5.13 -4.15 6.90
C TRP A 152 5.63 -5.36 6.11
N LYS A 153 5.99 -6.44 6.81
CA LYS A 153 6.70 -7.60 6.23
C LYS A 153 5.98 -8.23 5.04
N LYS A 154 4.65 -8.30 5.08
CA LYS A 154 3.80 -8.96 4.08
C LYS A 154 2.96 -7.98 3.27
N GLU A 155 3.35 -6.71 3.22
CA GLU A 155 2.77 -5.81 2.23
C GLU A 155 3.01 -6.37 0.81
N LEU A 156 2.02 -6.19 -0.07
CA LEU A 156 1.98 -6.80 -1.40
C LEU A 156 3.25 -6.51 -2.21
N PHE A 157 3.70 -5.28 -2.13
CA PHE A 157 4.97 -4.82 -2.67
C PHE A 157 5.29 -3.43 -2.14
N MET A 158 6.58 -3.19 -1.97
CA MET A 158 7.12 -1.90 -1.56
C MET A 158 7.98 -1.30 -2.68
N VAL A 159 7.95 0.01 -2.79
CA VAL A 159 8.93 0.73 -3.60
C VAL A 159 10.22 0.91 -2.78
N PRO A 160 11.42 0.62 -3.33
CA PRO A 160 12.69 0.83 -2.63
C PRO A 160 12.80 2.20 -1.94
N LYS A 161 13.37 2.24 -0.73
CA LYS A 161 13.51 3.50 0.05
C LYS A 161 14.19 4.59 -0.76
N ALA A 162 15.24 4.22 -1.50
CA ALA A 162 15.99 5.16 -2.34
C ALA A 162 15.12 5.87 -3.40
N TRP A 163 14.07 5.22 -3.91
CA TRP A 163 13.16 5.87 -4.86
C TRP A 163 12.15 6.76 -4.14
N ALA A 164 11.76 6.39 -2.93
CA ALA A 164 10.83 7.16 -2.11
C ALA A 164 11.49 8.44 -1.56
N ASP A 165 12.75 8.38 -1.13
CA ASP A 165 13.53 9.54 -0.66
C ASP A 165 13.65 10.63 -1.73
N ASP A 166 13.75 10.25 -3.01
CA ASP A 166 13.81 11.20 -4.12
C ASP A 166 12.46 11.86 -4.41
N TRP A 167 11.36 11.24 -3.99
CA TRP A 167 10.00 11.71 -4.26
C TRP A 167 9.35 12.45 -3.10
N MET A 168 9.86 12.27 -1.87
CA MET A 168 9.23 12.70 -0.63
C MET A 168 10.28 13.06 0.42
N ASN A 169 9.98 14.04 1.27
CA ASN A 169 10.82 14.33 2.45
C ASN A 169 10.54 13.30 3.56
N ILE A 170 11.19 12.14 3.46
CA ILE A 170 11.04 11.05 4.43
C ILE A 170 11.90 11.31 5.66
N ILE A 171 11.24 11.65 6.76
CA ILE A 171 11.88 11.90 8.07
C ILE A 171 11.70 10.74 9.05
N SER A 172 10.90 9.73 8.68
CA SER A 172 10.72 8.50 9.44
C SER A 172 10.57 7.32 8.48
N TRP A 173 11.38 6.29 8.68
CA TRP A 173 11.30 5.05 7.93
C TRP A 173 11.47 3.88 8.90
N HIS A 174 10.42 3.08 9.07
CA HIS A 174 10.43 1.98 10.01
C HIS A 174 9.99 0.68 9.35
N GLU A 175 10.73 -0.38 9.63
CA GLU A 175 10.64 -1.67 8.98
C GLU A 175 10.19 -2.76 9.96
N PHE A 176 8.90 -3.11 9.91
CA PHE A 176 8.29 -4.05 10.83
C PHE A 176 8.59 -5.51 10.45
N PRO A 177 8.85 -6.40 11.43
CA PRO A 177 9.14 -7.81 11.19
C PRO A 177 7.88 -8.69 11.05
N LYS A 178 6.68 -8.13 11.25
CA LYS A 178 5.37 -8.78 11.14
C LYS A 178 4.34 -7.80 10.58
N GLY A 179 3.20 -8.32 10.15
CA GLY A 179 2.08 -7.56 9.58
C GLY A 179 2.10 -7.50 8.06
N GLY A 180 0.91 -7.47 7.47
CA GLY A 180 0.66 -7.41 6.03
C GLY A 180 -0.02 -6.12 5.60
N HIS A 181 -0.87 -6.23 4.59
CA HIS A 181 -1.58 -5.11 3.96
C HIS A 181 -2.54 -4.40 4.93
N PHE A 182 -3.13 -5.14 5.88
CA PHE A 182 -4.09 -4.61 6.84
C PHE A 182 -3.40 -4.24 8.15
N ALA A 183 -2.26 -3.55 8.08
CA ALA A 183 -1.40 -3.25 9.23
C ALA A 183 -2.14 -2.73 10.47
N ALA A 184 -3.06 -1.78 10.30
CA ALA A 184 -3.86 -1.23 11.39
C ALA A 184 -4.76 -2.26 12.07
N PHE A 185 -5.20 -3.27 11.33
CA PHE A 185 -6.07 -4.34 11.83
C PHE A 185 -5.26 -5.52 12.38
N GLU A 186 -4.17 -5.88 11.71
CA GLU A 186 -3.31 -7.00 12.09
C GLU A 186 -2.44 -6.67 13.32
N ARG A 187 -1.91 -5.45 13.38
CA ARG A 187 -0.95 -4.98 14.40
C ARG A 187 -1.39 -3.61 14.96
N PRO A 188 -2.57 -3.50 15.58
CA PRO A 188 -3.13 -2.21 15.99
C PRO A 188 -2.23 -1.45 16.96
N VAL A 189 -1.58 -2.14 17.90
CA VAL A 189 -0.68 -1.53 18.90
C VAL A 189 0.57 -0.94 18.24
N GLU A 190 1.23 -1.70 17.36
CA GLU A 190 2.41 -1.19 16.64
C GLU A 190 2.05 -0.09 15.65
N PHE A 191 0.89 -0.20 14.98
CA PHE A 191 0.41 0.82 14.04
C PHE A 191 0.09 2.14 14.75
N GLU A 192 -0.62 2.09 15.89
CA GLU A 192 -0.89 3.26 16.73
C GLU A 192 0.40 3.91 17.23
N LYS A 193 1.34 3.09 17.70
CA LYS A 193 2.64 3.57 18.16
C LYS A 193 3.41 4.28 17.04
N GLU A 194 3.46 3.71 15.84
CA GLU A 194 4.14 4.32 14.68
C GLU A 194 3.57 5.71 14.34
N ILE A 195 2.24 5.83 14.33
CA ILE A 195 1.57 7.11 14.11
C ILE A 195 1.93 8.11 15.22
N THR A 196 1.84 7.69 16.48
CA THR A 196 2.10 8.54 17.64
C THR A 196 3.56 9.01 17.68
N ASP A 197 4.50 8.09 17.47
CA ASP A 197 5.93 8.40 17.40
C ASP A 197 6.22 9.41 16.28
N PHE A 198 5.59 9.27 15.11
CA PHE A 198 5.77 10.21 14.01
C PHE A 198 5.28 11.62 14.36
N PHE A 199 4.06 11.74 14.88
CA PHE A 199 3.47 13.05 15.20
C PHE A 199 4.06 13.72 16.45
N THR A 200 4.84 12.99 17.25
CA THR A 200 5.54 13.54 18.43
C THR A 200 6.99 13.95 18.14
N LYS A 201 7.50 13.74 16.92
CA LYS A 201 8.80 14.26 16.50
C LYS A 201 8.81 15.80 16.53
N GLU A 202 9.89 16.37 17.03
CA GLU A 202 10.08 17.82 17.15
C GLU A 202 9.89 18.52 15.80
N ASP A 203 10.57 18.05 14.75
CA ASP A 203 10.45 18.59 13.38
C ASP A 203 9.00 18.58 12.83
N VAL A 204 8.17 17.62 13.27
CA VAL A 204 6.76 17.54 12.87
C VAL A 204 5.92 18.51 13.69
N LEU A 205 6.11 18.53 15.01
CA LEU A 205 5.43 19.44 15.93
C LEU A 205 5.69 20.91 15.58
N ASP A 206 6.91 21.24 15.19
CA ASP A 206 7.31 22.58 14.80
C ASP A 206 6.53 23.09 13.59
N LEU A 207 6.20 22.23 12.61
CA LEU A 207 5.36 22.61 11.47
C LEU A 207 3.93 22.97 11.90
N PHE A 208 3.38 22.25 12.87
CA PHE A 208 2.03 22.54 13.39
C PHE A 208 2.01 23.81 14.26
N THR A 209 3.10 24.13 14.95
CA THR A 209 3.19 25.30 15.84
C THR A 209 3.66 26.56 15.12
N ALA A 210 4.58 26.48 14.15
CA ALA A 210 5.04 27.59 13.33
C ALA A 210 3.87 28.22 12.53
N ARG A 211 2.98 27.39 11.99
CA ARG A 211 1.75 27.84 11.32
C ARG A 211 0.79 28.58 12.26
N ARG A 212 0.70 28.18 13.53
CA ARG A 212 -0.09 28.90 14.56
C ARG A 212 0.52 30.24 14.97
N ARG A 213 1.84 30.42 14.79
CA ARG A 213 2.57 31.65 15.13
C ARG A 213 2.67 32.65 13.97
N GLY A 214 2.04 32.38 12.82
CA GLY A 214 2.05 33.29 11.66
C GLY A 214 3.41 33.38 10.94
N LEU A 215 4.34 32.46 11.23
CA LEU A 215 5.61 32.39 10.53
C LEU A 215 5.39 31.72 9.17
N LYS A 216 5.90 32.35 8.09
CA LYS A 216 5.91 31.73 6.77
C LYS A 216 6.91 30.58 6.78
N ILE A 217 6.40 29.36 6.55
CA ILE A 217 7.17 28.13 6.33
C ILE A 217 7.51 28.06 4.84
#